data_AF-A0A0S8JKY6-F1
#
_entry.id   AF-A0A0S8JKY6-F1
#
_cell.length_a   1.000
_cell.length_b   1.000
_cell.length_c   1.000
_cell.angle_alpha   90.00
_cell.angle_beta   90.00
_cell.angle_gamma   90.00
#
_symmetry.space_group_name_H-M   'P 1'
#
loop_
_entity.id
_entity.type
_entity.pdbx_description
1 polymer ?
#
loop_
_entity_poly.entity_id
_entity_poly.type
_entity_poly.pdbx_seq_one_letter_code
_entity_poly.pdbx_strand_id
1 'polypeptide(L)'
;MKKSMFMVFMVLSIAVYAQEGMPDVYSVTSQFERIEIVRMKPGTDMLEGLEKFVKEENIKNAVILTGIGSVTDYHFHVVSDKNLPPAEEFPKASVAMDLIAVQGYILNRRIHAHITLSDENSVIGGHLEPGTKALTFFILTIGILPDALEIEHLDNYKL
;
A
#
# COMPACT_ATOMS: atom_id res chain seq x y z
N MET A 1 -55.71 2.85 30.33
CA MET A 1 -54.64 3.54 29.57
C MET A 1 -53.44 2.60 29.44
N LYS A 2 -53.35 1.81 28.37
CA LYS A 2 -52.16 0.99 28.06
C LYS A 2 -51.38 1.74 26.97
N LYS A 3 -50.18 2.20 27.29
CA LYS A 3 -49.27 2.81 26.31
C LYS A 3 -48.63 1.67 25.50
N SER A 4 -49.03 1.49 24.24
CA SER A 4 -48.29 0.63 23.30
C SER A 4 -46.96 1.30 22.97
N MET A 5 -45.88 0.61 23.30
CA MET A 5 -44.53 0.96 22.92
C MET A 5 -44.30 0.48 21.49
N PHE A 6 -44.19 1.42 20.55
CA PHE A 6 -43.80 1.15 19.17
C PHE A 6 -42.30 0.86 19.15
N MET A 7 -41.94 -0.41 18.94
CA MET A 7 -40.55 -0.82 18.71
C MET A 7 -40.23 -0.58 17.23
N VAL A 8 -39.46 0.49 16.96
CA VAL A 8 -38.92 0.75 15.63
C VAL A 8 -37.79 -0.23 15.37
N PHE A 9 -38.02 -1.20 14.49
CA PHE A 9 -36.95 -2.02 13.92
C PHE A 9 -36.18 -1.17 12.91
N MET A 10 -35.03 -0.64 13.34
CA MET A 10 -34.04 -0.07 12.42
C MET A 10 -33.37 -1.24 11.71
N VAL A 11 -33.84 -1.58 10.52
CA VAL A 11 -33.14 -2.51 9.63
C VAL A 11 -31.85 -1.81 9.21
N LEU A 12 -30.74 -2.19 9.82
CA LEU A 12 -29.41 -1.82 9.37
C LEU A 12 -29.21 -2.52 8.02
N SER A 13 -29.49 -1.81 6.93
CA SER A 13 -29.22 -2.30 5.58
C SER A 13 -27.71 -2.44 5.43
N ILE A 14 -27.24 -3.68 5.56
CA ILE A 14 -25.91 -4.08 5.12
C ILE A 14 -25.95 -3.87 3.60
N ALA A 15 -25.31 -2.80 3.13
CA ALA A 15 -25.10 -2.61 1.71
C ALA A 15 -24.24 -3.80 1.24
N VAL A 16 -24.88 -4.75 0.58
CA VAL A 16 -24.20 -5.70 -0.29
C VAL A 16 -23.64 -4.85 -1.42
N TYR A 17 -22.38 -4.43 -1.30
CA TYR A 17 -21.67 -3.75 -2.37
C TYR A 17 -21.40 -4.79 -3.45
N ALA A 18 -22.30 -4.88 -4.42
CA ALA A 18 -22.12 -5.74 -5.57
C ALA A 18 -21.29 -4.96 -6.60
N GLN A 19 -20.22 -5.57 -7.11
CA GLN A 19 -19.45 -5.12 -8.29
C GLN A 19 -20.28 -5.17 -9.59
N GLU A 20 -21.62 -5.11 -9.48
CA GLU A 20 -22.54 -5.24 -10.60
C GLU A 20 -22.34 -4.09 -11.58
N GLY A 21 -21.95 -4.44 -12.80
CA GLY A 21 -21.76 -3.49 -13.90
C GLY A 21 -20.32 -3.07 -14.14
N MET A 22 -19.36 -3.44 -13.28
CA MET A 22 -17.94 -3.29 -13.62
C MET A 22 -17.46 -4.44 -14.52
N PRO A 23 -16.64 -4.15 -15.54
CA PRO A 23 -16.02 -5.20 -16.34
C PRO A 23 -14.97 -5.95 -15.50
N ASP A 24 -14.79 -7.24 -15.77
CA ASP A 24 -13.76 -8.07 -15.13
C ASP A 24 -12.35 -7.47 -15.27
N VAL A 25 -12.11 -6.75 -16.37
CA VAL A 25 -10.84 -6.07 -16.67
C VAL A 25 -11.14 -4.72 -17.33
N TYR A 26 -10.48 -3.67 -16.85
CA TYR A 26 -10.42 -2.36 -17.52
C TYR A 26 -9.03 -1.75 -17.38
N SER A 27 -8.75 -0.74 -18.20
CA SER A 27 -7.49 -0.01 -18.16
C SER A 27 -7.75 1.47 -17.90
N VAL A 28 -6.93 2.08 -17.05
CA VAL A 28 -6.82 3.53 -16.90
C VAL A 28 -5.56 3.98 -17.65
N THR A 29 -5.73 4.70 -18.75
CA THR A 29 -4.60 5.18 -19.56
C THR A 29 -4.03 6.46 -18.97
N SER A 30 -2.70 6.51 -18.83
CA SER A 30 -1.99 7.72 -18.42
C SER A 30 -0.56 7.75 -18.98
N GLN A 31 0.14 8.85 -18.74
CA GLN A 31 1.58 9.01 -18.95
C GLN A 31 2.21 9.52 -17.66
N PHE A 32 3.51 9.28 -17.45
CA PHE A 32 4.22 9.93 -16.35
C PHE A 32 4.45 11.40 -16.67
N GLU A 33 4.15 12.27 -15.73
CA GLU A 33 4.53 13.69 -15.81
C GLU A 33 6.03 13.86 -15.63
N ARG A 34 6.62 13.08 -14.72
CA ARG A 34 8.05 13.00 -14.46
C ARG A 34 8.43 11.70 -13.75
N ILE A 35 9.73 11.42 -13.72
CA ILE A 35 10.32 10.32 -12.95
C ILE A 35 11.26 10.92 -11.90
N GLU A 36 11.17 10.41 -10.68
CA GLU A 36 12.05 10.79 -9.58
C GLU A 36 12.84 9.59 -9.05
N ILE A 37 14.11 9.82 -8.75
CA ILE A 37 14.99 8.85 -8.11
C ILE A 37 15.20 9.29 -6.66
N VAL A 38 14.54 8.62 -5.74
CA VAL A 38 14.51 8.94 -4.32
C VAL A 38 15.55 8.10 -3.59
N ARG A 39 16.49 8.75 -2.91
CA ARG A 39 17.48 8.08 -2.06
C ARG A 39 17.19 8.31 -0.60
N MET A 40 17.09 7.24 0.17
CA MET A 40 16.99 7.26 1.63
C MET A 40 18.33 6.92 2.28
N LYS A 41 18.63 7.54 3.42
CA LYS A 41 19.88 7.35 4.17
C LYS A 41 19.75 6.18 5.16
N PRO A 42 20.87 5.67 5.73
CA PRO A 42 20.81 4.71 6.83
C PRO A 42 19.87 5.14 7.95
N GLY A 43 19.15 4.18 8.51
CA GLY A 43 18.21 4.36 9.63
C GLY A 43 16.87 4.98 9.25
N THR A 44 16.67 5.40 7.99
CA THR A 44 15.37 5.90 7.53
C THR A 44 14.37 4.75 7.43
N ASP A 45 13.20 4.94 8.03
CA ASP A 45 12.04 4.09 7.80
C ASP A 45 11.48 4.33 6.40
N MET A 46 11.27 3.26 5.63
CA MET A 46 10.87 3.36 4.22
C MET A 46 9.50 4.01 4.06
N LEU A 47 8.52 3.63 4.87
CA LEU A 47 7.16 4.14 4.74
C LEU A 47 7.10 5.60 5.16
N GLU A 48 7.70 5.94 6.31
CA GLU A 48 7.81 7.34 6.76
C GLU A 48 8.56 8.20 5.72
N GLY A 49 9.62 7.66 5.14
CA GLY A 49 10.41 8.31 4.10
C GLY A 49 9.59 8.60 2.83
N LEU A 50 8.78 7.62 2.38
CA LEU A 50 7.86 7.79 1.26
C LEU A 50 6.74 8.79 1.59
N GLU A 51 6.14 8.72 2.77
CA GLU A 51 5.09 9.65 3.20
C GLU A 51 5.60 11.09 3.23
N LYS A 52 6.81 11.29 3.75
CA LYS A 52 7.48 12.59 3.77
C LYS A 52 7.71 13.10 2.35
N PHE A 53 8.26 12.25 1.47
CA PHE A 53 8.51 12.57 0.07
C PHE A 53 7.21 12.97 -0.66
N VAL A 54 6.15 12.15 -0.54
CA VAL A 54 4.82 12.41 -1.11
C VAL A 54 4.25 13.75 -0.62
N LYS A 55 4.44 14.06 0.66
CA LYS A 55 3.98 15.31 1.26
C LYS A 55 4.74 16.53 0.73
N GLU A 56 6.07 16.48 0.76
CA GLU A 56 6.94 17.60 0.38
C GLU A 56 6.81 17.95 -1.10
N GLU A 57 6.72 16.94 -1.97
CA GLU A 57 6.58 17.12 -3.43
C GLU A 57 5.12 17.26 -3.89
N ASN A 58 4.17 17.31 -2.94
CA ASN A 58 2.74 17.41 -3.20
C ASN A 58 2.19 16.36 -4.19
N ILE A 59 2.67 15.12 -4.10
CA ILE A 59 2.30 14.05 -5.04
C ILE A 59 0.92 13.51 -4.68
N LYS A 60 -0.04 13.59 -5.62
CA LYS A 60 -1.35 12.95 -5.46
C LYS A 60 -1.32 11.50 -5.94
N ASN A 61 -0.78 11.26 -7.12
CA ASN A 61 -0.78 9.96 -7.78
C ASN A 61 0.61 9.60 -8.29
N ALA A 62 1.05 8.37 -8.08
CA ALA A 62 2.31 7.88 -8.64
C ALA A 62 2.39 6.35 -8.61
N VAL A 63 3.40 5.80 -9.30
CA VAL A 63 3.76 4.38 -9.27
C VAL A 63 5.20 4.26 -8.77
N ILE A 64 5.42 3.42 -7.77
CA ILE A 64 6.76 3.00 -7.37
C ILE A 64 7.18 1.90 -8.36
N LEU A 65 8.11 2.23 -9.24
CA LEU A 65 8.50 1.38 -10.37
C LEU A 65 9.49 0.29 -9.96
N THR A 66 10.41 0.64 -9.08
CA THR A 66 11.43 -0.27 -8.55
C THR A 66 12.09 0.35 -7.33
N GLY A 67 12.72 -0.49 -6.51
CA GLY A 67 13.57 -0.05 -5.42
C GLY A 67 14.53 -1.15 -4.98
N ILE A 68 15.72 -0.74 -4.54
CA ILE A 68 16.76 -1.63 -4.01
C ILE A 68 17.36 -1.07 -2.72
N GLY A 69 17.98 -1.94 -1.92
CA GLY A 69 18.75 -1.55 -0.75
C GLY A 69 18.95 -2.71 0.22
N SER A 70 19.07 -2.40 1.50
CA SER A 70 19.10 -3.41 2.57
C SER A 70 18.50 -2.85 3.84
N VAL A 71 18.00 -3.74 4.72
CA VAL A 71 17.27 -3.37 5.93
C VAL A 71 18.01 -3.79 7.20
N THR A 72 17.80 -3.09 8.32
CA THR A 72 18.14 -3.60 9.68
C THR A 72 16.96 -4.28 10.35
N ASP A 73 15.76 -3.83 10.00
CA ASP A 73 14.49 -4.23 10.57
C ASP A 73 13.48 -4.28 9.43
N TYR A 74 12.55 -5.23 9.50
CA TYR A 74 11.41 -5.26 8.58
C TYR A 74 10.11 -5.44 9.36
N HIS A 75 9.04 -4.93 8.75
CA HIS A 75 7.67 -5.16 9.14
C HIS A 75 6.82 -5.12 7.87
N PHE A 76 6.02 -6.16 7.67
CA PHE A 76 5.07 -6.23 6.57
C PHE A 76 3.84 -7.01 7.00
N HIS A 77 2.75 -6.90 6.24
CA HIS A 77 1.60 -7.78 6.39
C HIS A 77 1.34 -8.65 5.16
N VAL A 78 0.71 -9.80 5.37
CA VAL A 78 0.30 -10.74 4.34
C VAL A 78 -1.14 -11.18 4.57
N VAL A 79 -1.86 -11.40 3.46
CA VAL A 79 -3.18 -12.05 3.49
C VAL A 79 -3.02 -13.50 3.92
N SER A 80 -3.76 -13.92 4.93
CA SER A 80 -3.62 -15.23 5.57
C SER A 80 -4.82 -16.17 5.36
N ASP A 81 -5.88 -15.70 4.71
CA ASP A 81 -7.00 -16.53 4.31
C ASP A 81 -7.60 -16.14 2.94
N LYS A 82 -8.70 -16.82 2.57
CA LYS A 82 -9.41 -16.62 1.30
C LYS A 82 -10.76 -15.91 1.47
N ASN A 83 -10.99 -15.29 2.63
CA ASN A 83 -12.25 -14.62 2.94
C ASN A 83 -12.19 -13.14 2.57
N LEU A 84 -13.36 -12.49 2.47
CA LEU A 84 -13.47 -11.04 2.36
C LEU A 84 -14.23 -10.48 3.57
N PRO A 85 -13.69 -9.49 4.29
CA PRO A 85 -12.29 -9.06 4.26
C PRO A 85 -11.32 -10.21 4.62
N PRO A 86 -10.09 -10.20 4.10
CA PRO A 86 -9.11 -11.22 4.44
C PRO A 86 -8.65 -11.09 5.88
N ALA A 87 -8.30 -12.22 6.49
CA ALA A 87 -7.43 -12.21 7.66
C ALA A 87 -6.00 -11.80 7.24
N GLU A 88 -5.27 -11.17 8.18
CA GLU A 88 -3.93 -10.64 7.94
C GLU A 88 -2.98 -11.10 9.05
N GLU A 89 -1.73 -11.35 8.67
CA GLU A 89 -0.62 -11.62 9.58
C GLU A 89 0.44 -10.54 9.41
N PHE A 90 1.13 -10.15 10.48
CA PHE A 90 2.08 -9.02 10.50
C PHE A 90 3.50 -9.46 10.90
N PRO A 91 4.23 -10.23 10.06
CA PRO A 91 5.62 -10.59 10.34
C PRO A 91 6.52 -9.36 10.53
N LYS A 92 7.38 -9.44 11.56
CA LYS A 92 8.39 -8.43 11.83
C LYS A 92 9.61 -9.05 12.47
N ALA A 93 10.79 -8.52 12.16
CA ALA A 93 12.03 -8.91 12.81
C ALA A 93 13.07 -7.79 12.76
N SER A 94 14.03 -7.84 13.69
CA SER A 94 15.24 -7.02 13.69
C SER A 94 16.40 -7.90 13.20
N VAL A 95 16.53 -8.01 11.88
CA VAL A 95 17.53 -8.82 11.18
C VAL A 95 17.87 -8.17 9.85
N ALA A 96 19.13 -8.27 9.44
CA ALA A 96 19.56 -7.72 8.17
C ALA A 96 19.06 -8.58 7.00
N MET A 97 18.47 -7.93 5.99
CA MET A 97 18.09 -8.56 4.73
C MET A 97 18.34 -7.61 3.56
N ASP A 98 18.56 -8.17 2.38
CA ASP A 98 18.61 -7.39 1.14
C ASP A 98 17.20 -7.08 0.67
N LEU A 99 16.97 -5.82 0.31
CA LEU A 99 15.76 -5.36 -0.35
C LEU A 99 15.95 -5.51 -1.85
N ILE A 100 15.34 -6.56 -2.41
CA ILE A 100 15.51 -6.93 -3.81
C ILE A 100 14.40 -6.40 -4.71
N ALA A 101 13.27 -6.00 -4.15
CA ALA A 101 12.21 -5.31 -4.87
C ALA A 101 11.34 -4.44 -3.94
N VAL A 102 10.90 -3.29 -4.46
CA VAL A 102 9.79 -2.49 -3.95
C VAL A 102 8.98 -2.00 -5.14
N GLN A 103 7.66 -2.14 -5.05
CA GLN A 103 6.73 -1.66 -6.05
C GLN A 103 5.40 -1.29 -5.40
N GLY A 104 4.58 -0.53 -6.10
CA GLY A 104 3.26 -0.17 -5.60
C GLY A 104 2.75 1.13 -6.17
N TYR A 105 1.72 1.65 -5.52
CA TYR A 105 1.01 2.84 -5.96
C TYR A 105 0.94 3.88 -4.85
N ILE A 106 1.00 5.14 -5.26
CA ILE A 106 0.55 6.27 -4.46
C ILE A 106 -0.82 6.65 -5.05
N LEU A 107 -1.87 6.47 -4.25
CA LEU A 107 -3.27 6.56 -4.65
C LEU A 107 -3.94 7.66 -3.83
N ASN A 108 -4.13 8.83 -4.43
CA ASN A 108 -4.61 10.02 -3.71
C ASN A 108 -3.83 10.25 -2.39
N ARG A 109 -2.51 10.31 -2.50
CA ARG A 109 -1.52 10.49 -1.42
C ARG A 109 -1.38 9.32 -0.44
N ARG A 110 -2.20 8.26 -0.54
CA ARG A 110 -2.01 7.03 0.25
C ARG A 110 -0.98 6.14 -0.44
N ILE A 111 -0.04 5.60 0.32
CA ILE A 111 0.95 4.65 -0.19
C ILE A 111 0.40 3.24 0.00
N HIS A 112 0.40 2.46 -1.07
CA HIS A 112 0.20 1.02 -1.06
C HIS A 112 1.39 0.39 -1.76
N ALA A 113 2.41 0.01 -0.97
CA ALA A 113 3.65 -0.54 -1.47
C ALA A 113 3.83 -1.97 -0.95
N HIS A 114 4.38 -2.84 -1.79
CA HIS A 114 4.82 -4.18 -1.41
C HIS A 114 6.34 -4.26 -1.51
N ILE A 115 6.94 -5.05 -0.63
CA ILE A 115 8.38 -5.27 -0.57
C ILE A 115 8.73 -6.75 -0.73
N THR A 116 9.91 -7.03 -1.25
CA THR A 116 10.53 -8.35 -1.24
C THR A 116 11.93 -8.24 -0.66
N LEU A 117 12.17 -9.07 0.35
CA LEU A 117 13.40 -9.15 1.12
C LEU A 117 14.01 -10.54 0.94
N SER A 118 15.34 -10.62 0.89
CA SER A 118 16.05 -11.89 0.83
C SER A 118 17.28 -11.93 1.72
N ASP A 119 17.58 -13.13 2.23
CA ASP A 119 18.88 -13.50 2.76
C ASP A 119 19.40 -14.74 2.02
N GLU A 120 20.45 -15.39 2.50
CA GLU A 120 21.01 -16.57 1.86
C GLU A 120 20.12 -17.82 1.92
N ASN A 121 19.06 -17.80 2.73
CA ASN A 121 18.21 -18.96 3.00
C ASN A 121 16.75 -18.77 2.58
N SER A 122 16.27 -17.53 2.45
CA SER A 122 14.87 -17.22 2.35
C SER A 122 14.58 -15.97 1.51
N VAL A 123 13.37 -15.95 0.95
CA VAL A 123 12.77 -14.77 0.34
C VAL A 123 11.42 -14.57 1.00
N ILE A 124 11.21 -13.40 1.58
CA ILE A 124 9.99 -13.02 2.29
C ILE A 124 9.49 -11.66 1.79
N GLY A 125 8.24 -11.34 2.04
CA GLY A 125 7.67 -10.09 1.57
C GLY A 125 6.17 -9.99 1.80
N GLY A 126 5.65 -8.80 1.57
CA GLY A 126 4.25 -8.47 1.76
C GLY A 126 4.01 -6.98 1.60
N HIS A 127 2.88 -6.51 2.10
CA HIS A 127 2.56 -5.09 2.15
C HIS A 127 3.46 -4.38 3.16
N LEU A 128 4.07 -3.27 2.74
CA LEU A 128 5.00 -2.48 3.55
C LEU A 128 4.30 -1.89 4.78
N GLU A 129 4.86 -2.12 5.97
CA GLU A 129 4.40 -1.52 7.21
C GLU A 129 5.48 -0.61 7.83
N PRO A 130 5.11 0.31 8.76
CA PRO A 130 6.09 1.06 9.54
C PRO A 130 7.00 0.11 10.32
N GLY A 131 8.30 0.39 10.32
CA GLY A 131 9.34 -0.40 10.97
C GLY A 131 10.38 -0.97 10.01
N THR A 132 10.21 -0.80 8.69
CA THR A 132 11.18 -1.27 7.70
C THR A 132 12.28 -0.22 7.47
N LYS A 133 13.45 -0.42 8.07
CA LYS A 133 14.51 0.61 8.17
C LYS A 133 15.72 0.29 7.33
N ALA A 134 16.26 1.29 6.64
CA ALA A 134 17.45 1.16 5.81
C ALA A 134 18.69 0.81 6.66
N LEU A 135 19.41 -0.25 6.29
CA LEU A 135 20.75 -0.52 6.80
C LEU A 135 21.78 0.40 6.14
N THR A 136 21.85 0.37 4.81
CA THR A 136 22.81 1.19 4.04
C THR A 136 22.14 2.35 3.33
N PHE A 137 21.08 2.07 2.57
CA PHE A 137 20.28 3.04 1.84
C PHE A 137 19.04 2.33 1.29
N PHE A 138 18.10 3.14 0.81
CA PHE A 138 17.18 2.72 -0.24
C PHE A 138 17.34 3.64 -1.45
N ILE A 139 17.20 3.11 -2.65
CA ILE A 139 17.07 3.89 -3.89
C ILE A 139 15.80 3.41 -4.57
N LEU A 140 14.81 4.29 -4.69
CA LEU A 140 13.52 4.02 -5.31
C LEU A 140 13.37 4.88 -6.56
N THR A 141 12.81 4.32 -7.63
CA THR A 141 12.40 5.08 -8.82
C THR A 141 10.89 5.18 -8.84
N ILE A 142 10.37 6.40 -8.92
CA ILE A 142 8.94 6.69 -8.81
C ILE A 142 8.49 7.49 -10.04
N GLY A 143 7.47 6.99 -10.74
CA GLY A 143 6.83 7.68 -11.85
C GLY A 143 5.61 8.45 -11.36
N ILE A 144 5.65 9.78 -11.47
CA ILE A 144 4.55 10.65 -11.02
C ILE A 144 3.47 10.70 -12.09
N LEU A 145 2.21 10.51 -11.67
CA LEU A 145 1.03 10.52 -12.52
C LEU A 145 0.26 11.84 -12.37
N PRO A 146 -0.56 12.23 -13.37
CA PRO A 146 -1.37 13.43 -13.27
C PRO A 146 -2.31 13.41 -12.07
N ASP A 147 -2.46 14.57 -11.42
CA ASP A 147 -3.36 14.75 -10.28
C ASP A 147 -4.85 14.51 -10.64
N ALA A 148 -5.20 14.76 -11.91
CA ALA A 148 -6.55 14.54 -12.43
C ALA A 148 -6.87 13.06 -12.72
N LEU A 149 -5.88 12.17 -12.63
CA LEU A 149 -6.10 10.74 -12.84
C LEU A 149 -6.84 10.13 -11.64
N GLU A 150 -8.00 9.55 -11.88
CA GLU A 150 -8.84 8.91 -10.86
C GLU A 150 -8.45 7.43 -10.73
N ILE A 151 -7.63 7.11 -9.73
CA ILE A 151 -7.12 5.75 -9.46
C ILE A 151 -7.22 5.35 -7.99
N GLU A 152 -7.74 6.23 -7.13
CA GLU A 152 -7.82 6.04 -5.68
C GLU A 152 -8.64 4.82 -5.23
N HIS A 153 -9.42 4.26 -6.14
CA HIS A 153 -10.30 3.12 -5.93
C HIS A 153 -9.67 1.79 -6.38
N LEU A 154 -8.54 1.81 -7.08
CA LEU A 154 -7.97 0.60 -7.70
C LEU A 154 -7.52 -0.46 -6.67
N ASP A 155 -7.23 -0.06 -5.43
CA ASP A 155 -6.85 -0.98 -4.35
C ASP A 155 -8.01 -1.37 -3.42
N ASN A 156 -9.26 -1.13 -3.84
CA ASN A 156 -10.46 -1.38 -3.04
C ASN A 156 -11.33 -2.50 -3.62
N TYR A 157 -11.39 -3.64 -2.93
CA TYR A 157 -12.21 -4.79 -3.34
C TYR A 157 -13.73 -4.58 -3.21
N LYS A 158 -14.18 -3.50 -2.54
CA LYS A 158 -15.61 -3.22 -2.32
C LYS A 158 -16.27 -2.47 -3.47
N LEU A 159 -15.48 -2.05 -4.46
CA LEU A 159 -15.96 -1.34 -5.64
C LEU A 159 -16.09 -2.34 -6.77
#